data_AF-A0A3C7VVZ6-F1
#
_entry.id   AF-A0A3C7VVZ6-F1
#
_cell.length_a   1.000
_cell.length_b   1.000
_cell.length_c   1.000
_cell.angle_alpha   90.00
_cell.angle_beta   90.00
_cell.angle_gamma   90.00
#
_symmetry.space_group_name_H-M   'P 1'
#
loop_
_entity.id
_entity.type
_entity.pdbx_description
1 polymer ?
#
loop_
_entity_poly.entity_id
_entity_poly.type
_entity_poly.pdbx_seq_one_letter_code
_entity_poly.pdbx_strand_id
1 'polypeptide(L)'
;DGGRSPFWEAVGRHFFEMDFAEADVFGALHGNQFIAELMPTQPVYVNLLPADAQAVIGRVNTAGEPALKLLEREGFRWQGHVDIFDAAPSVDAEIDTLATVAATRRGTLAGPLEDGAAAVPTLVAAGAIDRFTACLVPAMEAAGGLQLPAEAIEALPVGPGEELWYTEL
;
A
#
# COMPACT_ATOMS: atom_id res chain seq x y z
N ASP A 1 14.48 15.37 3.37
CA ASP A 1 15.14 15.63 2.07
C ASP A 1 16.64 15.82 2.26
N GLY A 2 17.43 15.20 1.37
CA GLY A 2 18.91 15.20 1.44
C GLY A 2 19.54 13.95 2.07
N GLY A 3 18.80 12.83 2.18
CA GLY A 3 19.32 11.57 2.75
C GLY A 3 19.52 11.61 4.27
N ARG A 4 19.01 12.65 4.94
CA ARG A 4 19.06 12.82 6.40
C ARG A 4 17.66 12.73 6.99
N SER A 5 17.52 11.91 8.04
CA SER A 5 16.32 11.83 8.88
C SER A 5 16.58 12.58 10.20
N PRO A 6 15.84 13.67 10.51
CA PRO A 6 15.95 14.34 11.81
C PRO A 6 15.67 13.41 12.99
N PHE A 7 14.74 12.47 12.81
CA PHE A 7 14.43 11.47 13.83
C PHE A 7 15.60 10.50 14.04
N TRP A 8 16.21 10.01 12.97
CA TRP A 8 17.39 9.12 13.04
C TRP A 8 18.53 9.78 13.81
N GLU A 9 18.84 11.03 13.48
CA GLU A 9 19.91 11.78 14.13
C GLU A 9 19.67 11.99 15.64
N ALA A 10 18.41 12.11 16.05
CA ALA A 10 18.02 12.34 17.45
C ALA A 10 17.83 11.05 18.26
N VAL A 11 17.62 9.91 17.60
CA VAL A 11 17.34 8.63 18.25
C VAL A 11 18.32 7.57 17.77
N GLY A 12 18.14 7.06 16.55
CA GLY A 12 18.88 5.92 16.02
C GLY A 12 20.40 6.10 16.05
N ARG A 13 20.94 7.24 15.61
CA ARG A 13 22.39 7.49 15.53
C ARG A 13 23.13 7.36 16.88
N HIS A 14 22.42 7.48 18.00
CA HIS A 14 23.02 7.28 19.33
C HIS A 14 23.23 5.81 19.68
N PHE A 15 22.52 4.91 19.00
CA PHE A 15 22.61 3.46 19.18
C PHE A 15 23.35 2.77 18.02
N PHE A 16 23.35 3.41 16.84
CA PHE A 16 24.02 2.94 15.64
C PHE A 16 25.03 4.00 15.19
N GLU A 17 26.32 3.69 15.20
CA GLU A 17 27.39 4.57 14.69
C GLU A 17 27.38 4.65 13.14
N MET A 18 26.20 4.76 12.55
CA MET A 18 25.92 4.78 11.12
C MET A 18 25.00 5.97 10.80
N ASP A 19 25.22 6.61 9.66
CA ASP A 19 24.25 7.58 9.16
C ASP A 19 22.97 6.90 8.67
N PHE A 20 21.93 7.70 8.39
CA PHE A 20 20.63 7.17 7.98
C PHE A 20 20.70 6.33 6.70
N ALA A 21 21.49 6.78 5.71
CA ALA A 21 21.58 6.09 4.43
C ALA A 21 22.33 4.74 4.57
N GLU A 22 23.37 4.72 5.38
CA GLU A 22 24.10 3.50 5.74
C GLU A 22 23.18 2.50 6.47
N ALA A 23 22.38 2.99 7.42
CA ALA A 23 21.45 2.15 8.20
C ALA A 23 20.33 1.57 7.33
N ASP A 24 19.76 2.38 6.42
CA ASP A 24 18.74 1.96 5.46
C ASP A 24 19.26 0.85 4.53
N VAL A 25 20.44 1.05 3.95
CA VAL A 25 21.10 0.03 3.11
C VAL A 25 21.43 -1.23 3.90
N PHE A 26 21.91 -1.09 5.14
CA PHE A 26 22.23 -2.25 5.99
C PHE A 26 20.98 -3.08 6.29
N GLY A 27 19.87 -2.43 6.65
CA GLY A 27 18.58 -3.09 6.90
C GLY A 27 18.04 -3.79 5.66
N ALA A 28 18.14 -3.16 4.49
CA ALA A 28 17.74 -3.77 3.22
C ALA A 28 18.52 -5.06 2.90
N LEU A 29 19.79 -5.14 3.29
CA LEU A 29 20.67 -6.28 3.00
C LEU A 29 20.63 -7.40 4.07
N HIS A 30 20.45 -7.05 5.34
CA HIS A 30 20.59 -7.98 6.47
C HIS A 30 19.27 -8.23 7.22
N GLY A 31 18.19 -7.60 6.78
CA GLY A 31 16.89 -7.61 7.45
C GLY A 31 16.86 -6.70 8.68
N ASN A 32 15.67 -6.51 9.24
CA ASN A 32 15.44 -5.50 10.29
C ASN A 32 15.72 -6.01 11.72
N GLN A 33 16.24 -7.23 11.88
CA GLN A 33 16.44 -7.82 13.20
C GLN A 33 17.51 -7.10 14.04
N PHE A 34 18.55 -6.58 13.38
CA PHE A 34 19.61 -5.81 14.04
C PHE A 34 19.05 -4.59 14.78
N ILE A 35 17.98 -3.97 14.24
CA ILE A 35 17.41 -2.77 14.83
C ILE A 35 16.61 -3.08 16.08
N ALA A 36 15.91 -4.22 16.10
CA ALA A 36 15.12 -4.65 17.26
C ALA A 36 16.01 -4.98 18.47
N GLU A 37 17.22 -5.49 18.24
CA GLU A 37 18.15 -5.88 19.31
C GLU A 37 18.93 -4.70 19.91
N LEU A 38 19.04 -3.60 19.18
CA LEU A 38 19.89 -2.47 19.54
C LEU A 38 19.11 -1.21 19.92
N MET A 39 17.81 -1.17 19.64
CA MET A 39 16.95 -0.06 20.04
C MET A 39 16.69 -0.04 21.55
N PRO A 40 16.49 1.16 22.15
CA PRO A 40 16.24 1.28 23.57
C PRO A 40 14.96 0.54 23.95
N THR A 41 15.07 -0.35 24.94
CA THR A 41 13.91 -1.04 25.53
C THR A 41 13.10 -0.14 26.47
N GLN A 42 13.65 1.02 26.82
CA GLN A 42 13.02 2.02 27.67
C GLN A 42 12.35 3.11 26.83
N PRO A 43 11.25 3.72 27.30
CA PRO A 43 10.59 4.80 26.58
C PRO A 43 11.52 5.98 26.27
N VAL A 44 11.42 6.47 25.04
CA VAL A 44 12.05 7.73 24.62
C VAL A 44 11.03 8.86 24.80
N TYR A 45 11.39 9.86 25.60
CA TYR A 45 10.51 11.01 25.87
C TYR A 45 10.54 11.98 24.68
N VAL A 46 9.46 12.00 23.89
CA VAL A 46 9.34 12.84 22.68
C VAL A 46 9.60 14.32 22.96
N ASN A 47 9.12 14.84 24.10
CA ASN A 47 9.31 16.24 24.49
C ASN A 47 10.77 16.61 24.80
N LEU A 48 11.67 15.63 24.93
CA LEU A 48 13.10 15.85 25.12
C LEU A 48 13.90 15.79 23.80
N LEU A 49 13.26 15.40 22.69
CA LEU A 49 13.91 15.38 21.38
C LEU A 49 14.09 16.80 20.82
N PRO A 50 15.07 17.04 19.93
CA PRO A 50 15.14 18.26 19.13
C PRO A 50 13.82 18.57 18.40
N ALA A 51 13.53 19.85 18.22
CA ALA A 51 12.24 20.30 17.66
C ALA A 51 12.01 19.81 16.22
N ASP A 52 13.07 19.68 15.42
CA ASP A 52 13.02 19.14 14.06
C ASP A 52 12.73 17.63 14.04
N ALA A 53 13.28 16.88 15.00
CA ALA A 53 12.95 15.47 15.18
C ALA A 53 11.49 15.28 15.62
N GLN A 54 11.00 16.10 16.57
CA GLN A 54 9.58 16.08 16.97
C GLN A 54 8.64 16.39 15.80
N ALA A 55 9.03 17.33 14.94
CA ALA A 55 8.19 17.81 13.85
C ALA A 55 7.94 16.76 12.75
N VAL A 56 8.83 15.76 12.61
CA VAL A 56 8.71 14.72 11.58
C VAL A 56 7.99 13.45 12.06
N ILE A 57 7.75 13.29 13.36
CA ILE A 57 7.06 12.12 13.90
C ILE A 57 5.63 12.04 13.34
N GLY A 58 5.30 10.89 12.76
CA GLY A 58 4.00 10.63 12.13
C GLY A 58 3.83 11.32 10.77
N ARG A 59 4.92 11.76 10.14
CA ARG A 59 4.88 12.39 8.82
C ARG A 59 5.70 11.63 7.81
N VAL A 60 5.09 11.34 6.67
CA VAL A 60 5.82 10.86 5.48
C VAL A 60 6.63 12.00 4.86
N ASN A 61 7.68 11.64 4.11
CA ASN A 61 8.35 12.58 3.23
C ASN A 61 7.45 12.95 2.03
N THR A 62 7.84 13.98 1.27
CA THR A 62 7.09 14.49 0.11
C THR A 62 6.78 13.40 -0.92
N ALA A 63 7.68 12.43 -1.11
CA ALA A 63 7.48 11.32 -2.05
C ALA A 63 6.47 10.27 -1.54
N GLY A 64 6.31 10.14 -0.22
CA GLY A 64 5.38 9.22 0.43
C GLY A 64 3.95 9.75 0.58
N GLU A 65 3.74 11.07 0.47
CA GLU A 65 2.40 11.69 0.62
C GLU A 65 1.33 11.08 -0.30
N PRO A 66 1.57 10.80 -1.59
CA PRO A 66 0.55 10.21 -2.46
C PRO A 66 0.18 8.78 -2.04
N ALA A 67 1.16 7.99 -1.59
CA ALA A 67 0.92 6.63 -1.13
C ALA A 67 0.12 6.61 0.18
N LEU A 68 0.44 7.50 1.13
CA LEU A 68 -0.33 7.64 2.37
C LEU A 68 -1.79 8.03 2.07
N LYS A 69 -2.01 9.02 1.19
CA LYS A 69 -3.37 9.43 0.80
C LYS A 69 -4.18 8.30 0.14
N LEU A 70 -3.52 7.45 -0.66
CA LEU A 70 -4.14 6.27 -1.25
C LEU A 70 -4.62 5.31 -0.16
N LEU A 71 -3.76 5.00 0.81
CA LEU A 71 -4.07 4.10 1.93
C LEU A 71 -5.18 4.69 2.83
N GLU A 72 -5.11 5.98 3.14
CA GLU A 72 -6.16 6.66 3.93
C GLU A 72 -7.52 6.62 3.23
N ARG A 73 -7.55 6.82 1.90
CA ARG A 73 -8.77 6.70 1.10
C ARG A 73 -9.33 5.28 1.13
N GLU A 74 -8.45 4.30 1.14
CA GLU A 74 -8.82 2.89 1.23
C GLU A 74 -9.36 2.50 2.62
N GLY A 75 -9.00 3.26 3.66
CA GLY A 75 -9.50 3.06 5.03
C GLY A 75 -8.41 2.84 6.09
N PHE A 76 -7.14 2.83 5.69
CA PHE A 76 -6.01 2.75 6.61
C PHE A 76 -5.93 3.97 7.53
N ARG A 77 -5.49 3.75 8.76
CA ARG A 77 -5.38 4.81 9.77
C ARG A 77 -4.04 4.71 10.49
N TRP A 78 -3.51 5.87 10.87
CA TRP A 78 -2.37 5.93 11.76
C TRP A 78 -2.82 5.76 13.21
N GLN A 79 -2.33 4.72 13.88
CA GLN A 79 -2.67 4.41 15.27
C GLN A 79 -1.51 4.67 16.25
N GLY A 80 -0.63 5.61 15.91
CA GLY A 80 0.47 6.06 16.78
C GLY A 80 1.77 5.25 16.66
N HIS A 81 1.83 4.28 15.76
CA HIS A 81 3.06 3.57 15.41
C HIS A 81 3.83 4.33 14.34
N VAL A 82 5.15 4.38 14.46
CA VAL A 82 6.01 5.04 13.48
C VAL A 82 7.19 4.14 13.11
N ASP A 83 7.72 4.33 11.92
CA ASP A 83 8.96 3.68 11.49
C ASP A 83 10.13 4.11 12.39
N ILE A 84 10.99 3.14 12.69
CA ILE A 84 12.04 3.32 13.68
C ILE A 84 13.25 4.11 13.15
N PHE A 85 13.36 4.25 11.82
CA PHE A 85 14.42 4.98 11.15
C PHE A 85 14.03 6.45 10.91
N ASP A 86 12.85 6.69 10.33
CA ASP A 86 12.44 8.03 9.88
C ASP A 86 11.22 8.62 10.60
N ALA A 87 10.58 7.85 11.47
CA ALA A 87 9.33 8.18 12.14
C ALA A 87 8.14 8.50 11.21
N ALA A 88 8.17 8.02 9.96
CA ALA A 88 6.99 7.98 9.11
C ALA A 88 5.89 7.13 9.76
N PRO A 89 4.60 7.47 9.57
CA PRO A 89 3.52 6.75 10.21
C PRO A 89 3.42 5.33 9.62
N SER A 90 3.32 4.34 10.51
CA SER A 90 2.83 3.02 10.13
C SER A 90 1.31 3.05 10.22
N VAL A 91 0.64 2.73 9.12
CA VAL A 91 -0.83 2.73 9.04
C VAL A 91 -1.36 1.31 8.91
N ASP A 92 -2.52 1.08 9.50
CA ASP A 92 -3.15 -0.23 9.53
C ASP A 92 -4.68 -0.12 9.43
N ALA A 93 -5.33 -1.24 9.17
CA ALA A 93 -6.78 -1.36 9.02
C ALA A 93 -7.24 -2.79 9.29
N GLU A 94 -8.52 -2.96 9.63
CA GLU A 94 -9.17 -4.26 9.55
C GLU A 94 -9.44 -4.59 8.07
N ILE A 95 -9.01 -5.77 7.61
CA ILE A 95 -9.07 -6.16 6.18
C ILE A 95 -10.47 -5.99 5.60
N ASP A 96 -11.50 -6.44 6.32
CA ASP A 96 -12.90 -6.40 5.89
C ASP A 96 -13.48 -4.97 5.85
N THR A 97 -12.77 -3.98 6.38
CA THR A 97 -13.17 -2.56 6.37
C THR A 97 -12.53 -1.76 5.25
N LEU A 98 -11.57 -2.35 4.52
CA LEU A 98 -10.91 -1.70 3.38
C LEU A 98 -11.92 -1.51 2.24
N ALA A 99 -11.99 -0.31 1.68
CA ALA A 99 -13.02 0.09 0.72
C ALA A 99 -13.10 -0.84 -0.50
N THR A 100 -11.96 -1.15 -1.12
CA THR A 100 -11.82 -2.05 -2.27
C THR A 100 -12.20 -3.48 -1.88
N VAL A 101 -11.79 -3.95 -0.69
CA VAL A 101 -12.13 -5.31 -0.21
C VAL A 101 -13.62 -5.45 0.01
N ALA A 102 -14.22 -4.50 0.75
CA ALA A 102 -15.65 -4.50 1.07
C ALA A 102 -16.55 -4.34 -0.16
N ALA A 103 -16.09 -3.58 -1.16
CA ALA A 103 -16.82 -3.36 -2.41
C ALA A 103 -16.58 -4.45 -3.47
N THR A 104 -15.60 -5.34 -3.26
CA THR A 104 -15.28 -6.40 -4.23
C THR A 104 -16.46 -7.35 -4.41
N ARG A 105 -16.87 -7.51 -5.66
CA ARG A 105 -17.85 -8.47 -6.12
C ARG A 105 -17.17 -9.63 -6.82
N ARG A 106 -17.86 -10.77 -6.86
CA ARG A 106 -17.46 -11.95 -7.62
C ARG A 106 -18.42 -12.15 -8.78
N GLY A 107 -17.90 -12.44 -9.95
CA GLY A 107 -18.70 -12.67 -11.16
C GLY A 107 -17.97 -13.56 -12.16
N THR A 108 -18.53 -13.68 -13.35
CA THR A 108 -17.95 -14.42 -14.49
C THR A 108 -17.76 -13.50 -15.68
N LEU A 109 -16.84 -13.83 -16.58
CA LEU A 109 -16.71 -13.12 -17.85
C LEU A 109 -17.95 -13.40 -18.73
N ALA A 110 -18.68 -12.34 -19.09
CA ALA A 110 -19.86 -12.40 -19.97
C ALA A 110 -19.54 -12.19 -21.45
N GLY A 111 -18.34 -11.70 -21.78
CA GLY A 111 -17.90 -11.46 -23.15
C GLY A 111 -17.31 -10.07 -23.36
N PRO A 112 -17.05 -9.67 -24.61
CA PRO A 112 -16.51 -8.36 -24.93
C PRO A 112 -17.52 -7.25 -24.62
N LEU A 113 -17.01 -6.09 -24.22
CA LEU A 113 -17.78 -4.87 -24.03
C LEU A 113 -18.35 -4.39 -25.36
N GLU A 114 -19.65 -4.06 -25.38
CA GLU A 114 -20.34 -3.55 -26.56
C GLU A 114 -20.08 -2.05 -26.77
N ASP A 115 -20.08 -1.61 -28.04
CA ASP A 115 -19.94 -0.19 -28.38
C ASP A 115 -21.11 0.63 -27.81
N GLY A 116 -20.78 1.74 -27.13
CA GLY A 116 -21.77 2.63 -26.51
C GLY A 116 -22.34 2.10 -25.19
N ALA A 117 -21.80 1.02 -24.63
CA ALA A 117 -22.11 0.56 -23.29
C ALA A 117 -21.84 1.64 -22.24
N ALA A 118 -22.69 1.70 -21.21
CA ALA A 118 -22.52 2.58 -20.05
C ALA A 118 -21.48 2.00 -19.07
N ALA A 119 -20.26 1.78 -19.55
CA ALA A 119 -19.19 1.17 -18.80
C ALA A 119 -18.55 2.14 -17.79
N VAL A 120 -18.10 1.61 -16.66
CA VAL A 120 -17.48 2.37 -15.57
C VAL A 120 -16.06 1.85 -15.27
N PRO A 121 -15.11 2.72 -14.86
CA PRO A 121 -13.79 2.28 -14.46
C PRO A 121 -13.85 1.26 -13.33
N THR A 122 -13.34 0.06 -13.60
CA THR A 122 -13.45 -1.10 -12.71
C THR A 122 -12.09 -1.77 -12.61
N LEU A 123 -11.64 -1.99 -11.37
CA LEU A 123 -10.52 -2.87 -11.10
C LEU A 123 -11.01 -4.32 -11.21
N VAL A 124 -10.39 -5.11 -12.08
CA VAL A 124 -10.74 -6.51 -12.32
C VAL A 124 -9.52 -7.36 -12.00
N ALA A 125 -9.72 -8.45 -11.26
CA ALA A 125 -8.69 -9.40 -10.90
C ALA A 125 -9.17 -10.83 -11.21
N ALA A 126 -8.24 -11.66 -11.67
CA ALA A 126 -8.51 -13.05 -11.99
C ALA A 126 -7.25 -13.93 -11.87
N GLY A 127 -7.46 -15.24 -12.01
CA GLY A 127 -6.40 -16.24 -11.91
C GLY A 127 -6.23 -16.81 -10.49
N ALA A 128 -5.42 -17.87 -10.40
CA ALA A 128 -4.98 -18.45 -9.13
C ALA A 128 -3.67 -17.77 -8.68
N ILE A 129 -3.18 -18.09 -7.48
CA ILE A 129 -1.98 -17.46 -6.88
C ILE A 129 -0.76 -17.46 -7.83
N ASP A 130 -0.57 -18.51 -8.61
CA ASP A 130 0.55 -18.68 -9.54
C ASP A 130 0.37 -17.94 -10.89
N ARG A 131 -0.83 -17.42 -11.14
CA ARG A 131 -1.24 -16.77 -12.40
C ARG A 131 -2.18 -15.60 -12.15
N PHE A 132 -2.00 -14.91 -11.03
CA PHE A 132 -2.83 -13.77 -10.67
C PHE A 132 -2.56 -12.62 -11.65
N THR A 133 -3.64 -12.02 -12.13
CA THR A 133 -3.60 -10.83 -12.98
C THR A 133 -4.68 -9.87 -12.56
N ALA A 134 -4.38 -8.58 -12.65
CA ALA A 134 -5.38 -7.54 -12.45
C ALA A 134 -5.18 -6.40 -13.46
N CYS A 135 -6.27 -5.73 -13.82
CA CYS A 135 -6.26 -4.56 -14.70
C CYS A 135 -7.35 -3.56 -14.28
N LEU A 136 -7.14 -2.29 -14.61
CA LEU A 136 -8.14 -1.23 -14.48
C LEU A 136 -8.69 -0.94 -15.87
N VAL A 137 -9.96 -1.27 -16.10
CA VAL A 137 -10.62 -1.16 -17.40
C VAL A 137 -12.05 -0.66 -17.27
N PRO A 138 -12.62 -0.03 -18.31
CA PRO A 138 -14.07 0.18 -18.34
C PRO A 138 -14.77 -1.18 -18.36
N ALA A 139 -15.71 -1.41 -17.46
CA ALA A 139 -16.50 -2.64 -17.40
C ALA A 139 -17.98 -2.33 -17.25
N MET A 140 -18.83 -3.25 -17.70
CA MET A 140 -20.28 -3.15 -17.55
C MET A 140 -20.82 -4.48 -17.04
N GLU A 141 -21.61 -4.43 -15.97
CA GLU A 141 -22.40 -5.60 -15.56
C GLU A 141 -23.53 -5.84 -16.56
N ALA A 142 -23.66 -7.09 -17.03
CA ALA A 142 -24.67 -7.54 -17.96
C ALA A 142 -25.35 -8.82 -17.45
N ALA A 143 -26.40 -9.26 -18.14
CA ALA A 143 -27.03 -10.55 -17.86
C ALA A 143 -26.03 -11.69 -18.10
N GLY A 144 -25.56 -12.32 -17.02
CA GLY A 144 -24.59 -13.41 -17.08
C GLY A 144 -23.15 -13.06 -16.67
N GLY A 145 -22.88 -11.82 -16.25
CA GLY A 145 -21.59 -11.44 -15.65
C GLY A 145 -21.06 -10.09 -16.09
N LEU A 146 -19.73 -9.95 -16.09
CA LEU A 146 -19.03 -8.71 -16.40
C LEU A 146 -18.56 -8.72 -17.86
N GLN A 147 -18.88 -7.66 -18.61
CA GLN A 147 -18.33 -7.42 -19.94
C GLN A 147 -17.08 -6.52 -19.86
N LEU A 148 -16.04 -6.89 -20.60
CA LEU A 148 -14.73 -6.26 -20.58
C LEU A 148 -14.22 -5.94 -22.00
N PRO A 149 -13.35 -4.94 -22.19
CA PRO A 149 -12.71 -4.71 -23.48
C PRO A 149 -11.97 -5.95 -23.97
N ALA A 150 -11.90 -6.15 -25.28
CA ALA A 150 -11.25 -7.32 -25.87
C ALA A 150 -9.78 -7.43 -25.42
N GLU A 151 -9.05 -6.31 -25.35
CA GLU A 151 -7.67 -6.32 -24.86
C GLU A 151 -7.53 -6.80 -23.41
N ALA A 152 -8.54 -6.55 -22.57
CA ALA A 152 -8.54 -6.98 -21.17
C ALA A 152 -8.79 -8.48 -21.07
N ILE A 153 -9.70 -9.01 -21.89
CA ILE A 153 -9.98 -10.45 -21.97
C ILE A 153 -8.75 -11.22 -22.44
N GLU A 154 -8.01 -10.69 -23.41
CA GLU A 154 -6.76 -11.31 -23.88
C GLU A 154 -5.63 -11.29 -22.83
N ALA A 155 -5.59 -10.24 -22.00
CA ALA A 155 -4.56 -10.08 -20.97
C ALA A 155 -4.86 -10.87 -19.68
N LEU A 156 -6.14 -11.10 -19.36
CA LEU A 156 -6.57 -11.88 -18.21
C LEU A 156 -6.57 -13.38 -18.57
N PRO A 157 -6.07 -14.28 -17.71
CA PRO A 157 -6.08 -15.72 -17.92
C PRO A 157 -7.46 -16.28 -17.58
N VAL A 158 -8.51 -15.75 -18.23
CA VAL A 158 -9.92 -16.10 -17.98
C VAL A 158 -10.62 -16.58 -19.25
N GLY A 159 -11.20 -17.76 -19.16
CA GLY A 159 -12.14 -18.28 -20.15
C GLY A 159 -13.59 -17.83 -19.89
N PRO A 160 -14.50 -18.01 -20.87
CA PRO A 160 -15.93 -17.83 -20.64
C PRO A 160 -16.42 -18.70 -19.47
N GLY A 161 -17.13 -18.08 -18.52
CA GLY A 161 -17.66 -18.75 -17.33
C GLY A 161 -16.64 -18.96 -16.18
N GLU A 162 -15.39 -18.55 -16.35
CA GLU A 162 -14.43 -18.52 -15.23
C GLU A 162 -14.68 -17.33 -14.30
N GLU A 163 -14.37 -17.54 -13.02
CA GLU A 163 -14.62 -16.55 -11.97
C GLU A 163 -13.59 -15.42 -11.99
N LEU A 164 -14.09 -14.21 -11.77
CA LEU A 164 -13.32 -12.99 -11.61
C LEU A 164 -13.81 -12.21 -10.39
N TRP A 165 -12.94 -11.35 -9.87
CA TRP A 165 -13.24 -10.40 -8.80
C TRP A 165 -13.15 -9.00 -9.37
N TYR A 166 -14.06 -8.13 -8.98
CA TYR A 166 -14.08 -6.78 -9.51
C TYR A 166 -14.71 -5.78 -8.55
N THR A 167 -14.26 -4.54 -8.63
CA THR A 167 -14.83 -3.41 -7.89
C THR A 167 -14.72 -2.14 -8.73
N GLU A 168 -15.73 -1.30 -8.62
CA GLU A 168 -15.71 0.05 -9.20
C GLU A 168 -14.76 0.93 -8.37
N LEU A 169 -14.09 1.89 -9.03
CA LEU A 169 -13.21 2.89 -8.39
C LEU A 169 -13.87 4.26 -8.26
#